data_AF-V6AR72-F1
#
_entry.id   AF-V6AR72-F1
#
_cell.length_a   1.000
_cell.length_b   1.000
_cell.length_c   1.000
_cell.angle_alpha   90.00
_cell.angle_beta   90.00
_cell.angle_gamma   90.00
#
_symmetry.space_group_name_H-M   'P 1'
#
loop_
_entity.id
_entity.type
_entity.pdbx_description
1 polymer ?
#
loop_
_entity_poly.entity_id
_entity_poly.type
_entity_poly.pdbx_seq_one_letter_code
_entity_poly.pdbx_strand_id
1 'polypeptide(L)'
;MDFQSTPIVATVIWLDVSILVMSAAKKLDEAQQELSLLTTTKDPKITRFVRIIQDVYDTLLDEYSKKFGCGSGRTSLAKFKTSAKKAGNVHAINFLIWYEKEFRSVRNDPRVGNLLDLNSQHDSNDIKSCSILLELTRNLVYHAYENF
;
A
#
# COMPACT_ATOMS: atom_id res chain seq x y z
N MET A 1 -57.19 10.73 -14.95
CA MET A 1 -56.84 10.44 -16.36
C MET A 1 -55.43 10.96 -16.54
N ASP A 2 -54.45 10.13 -16.20
CA ASP A 2 -53.72 9.20 -17.08
C ASP A 2 -52.45 9.89 -17.59
N PHE A 3 -51.29 9.65 -16.98
CA PHE A 3 -50.31 8.56 -17.19
C PHE A 3 -49.45 8.70 -18.46
N GLN A 4 -48.15 8.42 -18.26
CA GLN A 4 -47.08 8.08 -19.22
C GLN A 4 -46.30 9.28 -19.81
N SER A 5 -44.96 9.39 -19.74
CA SER A 5 -43.90 8.39 -19.48
C SER A 5 -42.61 9.05 -18.94
N THR A 6 -42.03 8.50 -17.88
CA THR A 6 -40.56 8.40 -17.69
C THR A 6 -40.06 7.16 -18.49
N PRO A 7 -38.75 6.84 -18.67
CA PRO A 7 -37.55 7.27 -17.93
C PRO A 7 -36.34 7.59 -18.87
N ILE A 8 -35.16 7.98 -18.38
CA ILE A 8 -34.01 7.06 -18.28
C ILE A 8 -32.82 7.79 -17.61
N VAL A 9 -32.44 7.28 -16.44
CA VAL A 9 -31.04 6.95 -16.07
C VAL A 9 -30.10 8.13 -15.79
N ALA A 10 -30.30 8.77 -14.63
CA ALA A 10 -29.17 9.22 -13.83
C ALA A 10 -28.60 8.01 -13.06
N THR A 11 -27.96 7.10 -13.78
CA THR A 11 -27.30 5.94 -13.17
C THR A 11 -26.04 6.45 -12.45
N VAL A 12 -26.18 6.53 -11.13
CA VAL A 12 -25.21 6.03 -10.15
C VAL A 12 -23.75 6.19 -10.58
N ILE A 13 -23.21 7.40 -10.41
CA ILE A 13 -21.79 7.54 -10.04
C ILE A 13 -21.75 7.73 -8.52
N TRP A 14 -22.22 6.69 -7.83
CA TRP A 14 -22.01 6.45 -6.40
C TRP A 14 -21.29 5.10 -6.23
N LEU A 15 -20.45 4.73 -7.20
CA LEU A 15 -19.42 3.72 -6.96
C LEU A 15 -18.15 4.44 -6.50
N ASP A 16 -17.93 4.30 -5.19
CA ASP A 16 -16.63 4.31 -4.54
C ASP A 16 -15.98 5.62 -4.12
N VAL A 17 -16.77 6.53 -3.53
CA VAL A 17 -16.23 7.43 -2.49
C VAL A 17 -15.70 6.63 -1.28
N SER A 18 -16.07 5.35 -1.13
CA SER A 18 -15.52 4.44 -0.12
C SER A 18 -14.11 3.91 -0.44
N ILE A 19 -13.63 4.00 -1.69
CA ILE A 19 -12.22 3.68 -2.06
C ILE A 19 -11.27 4.85 -1.72
N LEU A 20 -11.80 6.05 -1.45
CA LEU A 20 -11.02 7.22 -1.01
C LEU A 20 -10.55 7.16 0.46
N VAL A 21 -10.90 6.10 1.20
CA VAL A 21 -10.72 6.11 2.67
C VAL A 21 -9.33 5.64 3.11
N MET A 22 -8.72 4.63 2.49
CA MET A 22 -7.35 4.18 2.84
C MET A 22 -6.68 3.50 1.66
N SER A 23 -6.17 4.27 0.68
CA SER A 23 -5.40 3.69 -0.41
C SER A 23 -3.89 3.67 -0.12
N ALA A 24 -3.16 2.71 -0.71
CA ALA A 24 -1.71 2.67 -0.60
C ALA A 24 -1.08 3.95 -1.18
N ALA A 25 -1.66 4.51 -2.25
CA ALA A 25 -1.29 5.82 -2.78
C ALA A 25 -1.45 6.96 -1.76
N LYS A 26 -2.58 7.03 -1.05
CA LYS A 26 -2.79 8.05 -0.01
C LYS A 26 -1.78 7.90 1.14
N LYS A 27 -1.40 6.67 1.47
CA LYS A 27 -0.34 6.40 2.45
C LYS A 27 1.04 6.80 1.95
N LEU A 28 1.31 6.75 0.65
CA LEU A 28 2.54 7.33 0.06
C LEU A 28 2.56 8.86 0.22
N ASP A 29 1.42 9.53 0.08
CA ASP A 29 1.35 10.98 0.30
C ASP A 29 1.62 11.33 1.77
N GLU A 30 1.07 10.56 2.71
CA GLU A 30 1.39 10.67 4.14
C GLU A 30 2.90 10.47 4.41
N ALA A 31 3.52 9.48 3.77
CA ALA A 31 4.95 9.23 3.91
C ALA A 31 5.81 10.36 3.31
N GLN A 32 5.37 10.94 2.18
CA GLN A 32 6.02 12.08 1.55
C GLN A 32 5.96 13.33 2.44
N GLN A 33 4.81 13.59 3.08
CA GLN A 33 4.67 14.68 4.06
C GLN A 33 5.60 14.46 5.25
N GLU A 34 5.66 13.24 5.78
CA GLU A 34 6.55 12.92 6.90
C GLU A 34 8.03 13.10 6.53
N LEU A 35 8.44 12.70 5.33
CA LEU A 35 9.80 12.92 4.84
C LEU A 35 10.14 14.43 4.75
N SER A 36 9.19 15.25 4.28
CA SER A 36 9.34 16.71 4.25
C SER A 36 9.46 17.31 5.66
N LEU A 37 8.79 16.74 6.65
CA LEU A 37 8.94 17.16 8.05
C LEU A 37 10.32 16.77 8.60
N LEU A 38 10.77 15.52 8.38
CA LEU A 38 12.09 15.04 8.81
C LEU A 38 13.24 15.90 8.28
N THR A 39 13.12 16.39 7.05
CA THR A 39 14.13 17.25 6.42
C THR A 39 14.13 18.70 6.94
N THR A 40 13.01 19.17 7.48
CA THR A 40 12.83 20.58 7.89
C THR A 40 12.96 20.80 9.39
N THR A 41 12.46 19.89 10.23
CA THR A 41 12.37 20.09 11.70
C THR A 41 13.62 19.67 12.47
N LYS A 42 14.55 18.94 11.84
CA LYS A 42 15.71 18.30 12.50
C LYS A 42 15.36 17.40 13.70
N ASP A 43 14.08 17.04 13.87
CA ASP A 43 13.60 16.05 14.84
C ASP A 43 13.45 14.71 14.08
N PRO A 44 14.43 13.78 14.18
CA PRO A 44 14.46 12.57 13.38
C PRO A 44 13.51 11.52 13.97
N LYS A 45 12.20 11.78 13.97
CA LYS A 45 11.18 10.75 14.26
C LYS A 45 11.01 9.80 13.09
N ILE A 46 12.12 9.22 12.64
CA ILE A 46 12.20 8.28 11.51
C ILE A 46 11.29 7.07 11.74
N THR A 47 11.13 6.65 13.00
CA THR A 47 10.17 5.60 13.37
C THR A 47 8.75 5.88 12.88
N ARG A 48 8.29 7.15 12.86
CA ARG A 48 6.97 7.50 12.32
C ARG A 48 6.92 7.29 10.81
N PHE A 49 7.92 7.77 10.08
CA PHE A 49 8.05 7.54 8.65
C PHE A 49 8.06 6.04 8.31
N VAL A 50 8.87 5.25 9.01
CA VAL A 50 8.96 3.80 8.82
C VAL A 50 7.61 3.11 9.06
N ARG A 51 6.87 3.51 10.10
CA ARG A 51 5.51 2.98 10.35
C ARG A 51 4.56 3.30 9.21
N ILE A 52 4.61 4.51 8.65
CA ILE A 52 3.76 4.87 7.50
C ILE A 52 4.13 4.01 6.29
N ILE A 53 5.42 3.77 6.03
CA ILE A 53 5.86 2.87 4.96
C ILE A 53 5.34 1.44 5.17
N GLN A 54 5.40 0.92 6.40
CA GLN A 54 4.81 -0.38 6.73
C GLN A 54 3.29 -0.41 6.50
N ASP A 55 2.59 0.67 6.85
CA ASP A 55 1.16 0.81 6.58
C ASP A 55 0.87 0.88 5.07
N VAL A 56 1.76 1.44 4.22
CA VAL A 56 1.62 1.37 2.75
C VAL A 56 1.60 -0.09 2.29
N TYR A 57 2.54 -0.90 2.77
CA TYR A 57 2.64 -2.32 2.40
C TYR A 57 1.42 -3.13 2.84
N ASP A 58 0.93 -2.91 4.06
CA ASP A 58 -0.28 -3.55 4.57
C ASP A 58 -1.51 -3.11 3.77
N THR A 59 -1.63 -1.81 3.50
CA THR A 59 -2.76 -1.25 2.75
C THR A 59 -2.80 -1.81 1.33
N LEU A 60 -1.64 -1.96 0.67
CA LEU A 60 -1.55 -2.57 -0.65
C LEU A 60 -2.02 -4.04 -0.62
N LEU A 61 -1.63 -4.82 0.39
CA LEU A 61 -2.12 -6.19 0.54
C LEU A 61 -3.64 -6.24 0.72
N ASP A 62 -4.19 -5.32 1.52
CA ASP A 62 -5.63 -5.24 1.76
C ASP A 62 -6.42 -4.89 0.50
N GLU A 63 -5.94 -3.92 -0.27
CA GLU A 63 -6.52 -3.52 -1.56
C GLU A 63 -6.59 -4.71 -2.50
N TYR A 64 -5.46 -5.39 -2.69
CA TYR A 64 -5.37 -6.50 -3.64
C TYR A 64 -6.10 -7.75 -3.14
N SER A 65 -6.13 -8.00 -1.84
CA SER A 65 -6.95 -9.06 -1.26
C SER A 65 -8.44 -8.83 -1.50
N LYS A 66 -8.91 -7.59 -1.40
CA LYS A 66 -10.29 -7.22 -1.75
C LYS A 66 -10.53 -7.34 -3.25
N LYS A 67 -9.61 -6.81 -4.07
CA LYS A 67 -9.68 -6.84 -5.54
C LYS A 67 -9.86 -8.27 -6.07
N PHE A 68 -9.15 -9.24 -5.50
CA PHE A 68 -9.24 -10.64 -5.91
C PHE A 68 -10.28 -11.46 -5.14
N GLY A 69 -11.14 -10.84 -4.33
CA GLY A 69 -12.19 -11.54 -3.57
C GLY A 69 -11.66 -12.49 -2.48
N CYS A 70 -10.44 -12.28 -1.99
CA CYS A 70 -9.78 -13.12 -0.99
C CYS A 70 -10.01 -12.69 0.46
N GLY A 71 -10.63 -11.52 0.68
CA GLY A 71 -11.02 -11.01 2.00
C GLY A 71 -11.62 -9.60 1.93
N SER A 72 -12.28 -9.16 3.00
CA SER A 72 -12.98 -7.87 3.07
C SER A 72 -12.37 -6.86 4.06
N GLY A 73 -11.23 -7.18 4.68
CA GLY A 73 -10.61 -6.34 5.71
C GLY A 73 -9.10 -6.56 5.82
N ARG A 74 -8.50 -6.03 6.91
CA ARG A 74 -7.06 -6.11 7.14
C ARG A 74 -6.57 -7.55 7.11
N THR A 75 -5.74 -7.87 6.14
CA THR A 75 -5.27 -9.22 5.86
C THR A 75 -3.76 -9.27 6.01
N SER A 76 -3.27 -10.33 6.65
CA SER A 76 -1.84 -10.61 6.61
C SER A 76 -1.51 -11.34 5.31
N LEU A 77 -0.27 -11.20 4.86
CA LEU A 77 0.26 -11.94 3.73
C LEU A 77 -0.03 -13.46 3.81
N ALA A 78 0.11 -14.05 5.01
CA ALA A 78 -0.18 -15.46 5.25
C ALA A 78 -1.66 -15.82 5.05
N LYS A 79 -2.58 -14.97 5.53
CA LYS A 79 -4.03 -15.15 5.35
C LYS A 79 -4.40 -15.01 3.87
N PHE A 80 -3.92 -13.97 3.21
CA PHE A 80 -4.16 -13.74 1.79
C PHE A 80 -3.66 -14.92 0.93
N LYS A 81 -2.44 -15.41 1.18
CA LYS A 81 -1.92 -16.63 0.54
C LYS A 81 -2.82 -17.84 0.71
N THR A 82 -3.30 -18.06 1.93
CA THR A 82 -4.16 -19.21 2.23
C THR A 82 -5.48 -19.10 1.49
N SER A 83 -6.11 -17.92 1.51
CA SER A 83 -7.35 -17.64 0.78
C SER A 83 -7.18 -17.79 -0.74
N ALA A 84 -6.13 -17.21 -1.32
CA ALA A 84 -5.84 -17.27 -2.75
C ALA A 84 -5.63 -18.71 -3.24
N LYS A 85 -4.87 -19.51 -2.48
CA LYS A 85 -4.65 -20.93 -2.77
C LYS A 85 -5.94 -21.74 -2.66
N LYS A 86 -6.72 -21.54 -1.60
CA LYS A 86 -7.99 -22.24 -1.39
C LYS A 86 -9.00 -21.92 -2.50
N ALA A 87 -9.02 -20.67 -2.97
CA ALA A 87 -9.89 -20.22 -4.05
C ALA A 87 -9.37 -20.59 -5.45
N GLY A 88 -8.14 -21.10 -5.58
CA GLY A 88 -7.51 -21.36 -6.88
C GLY A 88 -7.32 -20.09 -7.72
N ASN A 89 -7.24 -18.91 -7.08
CA ASN A 89 -7.17 -17.63 -7.79
C ASN A 89 -5.72 -17.38 -8.28
N VAL A 90 -5.47 -17.73 -9.54
CA VAL A 90 -4.15 -17.62 -10.18
C VAL A 90 -3.63 -16.17 -10.19
N HIS A 91 -4.50 -15.18 -10.41
CA HIS A 91 -4.10 -13.77 -10.42
C HIS A 91 -3.63 -13.31 -9.03
N ALA A 92 -4.36 -13.68 -7.98
CA ALA A 92 -3.97 -13.40 -6.60
C ALA A 92 -2.65 -14.09 -6.24
N ILE A 93 -2.45 -15.34 -6.68
CA ILE A 93 -1.21 -16.08 -6.44
C ILE A 93 -0.03 -15.40 -7.14
N ASN A 94 -0.19 -14.97 -8.39
CA ASN A 94 0.86 -14.27 -9.14
C ASN A 94 1.23 -12.93 -8.50
N PHE A 95 0.22 -12.16 -8.07
CA PHE A 95 0.43 -10.93 -7.30
C PHE A 95 1.24 -11.21 -6.03
N LEU A 96 0.87 -12.23 -5.26
CA LEU A 96 1.55 -12.57 -4.01
C LEU A 96 3.01 -13.00 -4.23
N ILE A 97 3.29 -13.75 -5.29
CA ILE A 97 4.66 -14.14 -5.66
C ILE A 97 5.50 -12.90 -5.98
N TRP A 98 4.96 -12.01 -6.80
CA TRP A 98 5.63 -10.75 -7.14
C TRP A 98 5.83 -9.86 -5.90
N TYR A 99 4.77 -9.63 -5.12
CA TYR A 99 4.79 -8.80 -3.93
C TYR A 99 5.87 -9.25 -2.94
N GLU A 100 5.98 -10.56 -2.68
CA GLU A 100 6.99 -11.09 -1.78
C GLU A 100 8.42 -10.92 -2.29
N LYS A 101 8.61 -11.10 -3.59
CA LYS A 101 9.90 -10.91 -4.23
C LYS A 101 10.35 -9.46 -4.08
N GLU A 102 9.48 -8.51 -4.41
CA GLU A 102 9.80 -7.09 -4.35
C GLU A 102 9.96 -6.60 -2.91
N PHE A 103 9.09 -7.00 -1.99
CA PHE A 103 9.24 -6.66 -0.57
C PHE A 103 10.54 -7.21 0.03
N ARG A 104 10.92 -8.45 -0.33
CA ARG A 104 12.21 -9.02 0.08
C ARG A 104 13.39 -8.25 -0.53
N SER A 105 13.27 -7.80 -1.77
CA SER A 105 14.29 -6.98 -2.42
C SER A 105 14.54 -5.69 -1.65
N VAL A 106 13.47 -4.96 -1.29
CA VAL A 106 13.57 -3.73 -0.47
C VAL A 106 14.19 -4.02 0.89
N ARG A 107 13.75 -5.10 1.57
CA ARG A 107 14.27 -5.45 2.90
C ARG A 107 15.74 -5.87 2.90
N ASN A 108 16.22 -6.41 1.79
CA ASN A 108 17.62 -6.81 1.63
C ASN A 108 18.50 -5.69 1.04
N ASP A 109 17.93 -4.54 0.65
CA ASP A 109 18.72 -3.42 0.14
C ASP A 109 19.56 -2.84 1.28
N PRO A 110 20.89 -2.81 1.18
CA PRO A 110 21.77 -2.38 2.27
C PRO A 110 21.58 -0.90 2.64
N ARG A 111 20.95 -0.11 1.78
CA ARG A 111 20.70 1.33 2.02
C ARG A 111 19.48 1.55 2.89
N VAL A 112 18.49 0.65 2.84
CA VAL A 112 17.17 0.88 3.48
C VAL A 112 16.66 -0.28 4.33
N GLY A 113 17.26 -1.47 4.22
CA GLY A 113 16.82 -2.67 4.93
C GLY A 113 16.79 -2.48 6.45
N ASN A 114 17.80 -1.81 7.00
CA ASN A 114 17.89 -1.51 8.44
C ASN A 114 16.80 -0.54 8.91
N LEU A 115 16.27 0.33 8.03
CA LEU A 115 15.17 1.23 8.38
C LEU A 115 13.88 0.47 8.68
N LEU A 116 13.68 -0.70 8.07
CA LEU A 116 12.48 -1.48 8.25
C LEU A 116 12.47 -2.30 9.55
N ASP A 117 13.59 -2.36 10.27
CA ASP A 117 13.65 -2.91 11.62
C ASP A 117 13.34 -1.83 12.66
N LEU A 118 12.13 -1.89 13.23
CA LEU A 118 11.63 -0.95 14.23
C LEU A 118 12.44 -0.94 15.54
N ASN A 119 13.33 -1.92 15.75
CA ASN A 119 14.21 -1.97 16.92
C ASN A 119 15.55 -1.27 16.66
N SER A 120 15.83 -0.87 15.43
CA SER A 120 17.05 -0.15 15.09
C SER A 120 17.00 1.27 15.65
N GLN A 121 18.14 1.74 16.18
CA GLN A 121 18.29 3.16 16.44
C GLN A 121 18.49 3.87 15.11
N HIS A 122 17.57 4.77 14.79
CA HIS A 122 17.67 5.61 13.61
C HIS A 122 18.29 6.96 13.98
N ASP A 123 19.20 7.46 13.16
CA ASP A 123 19.82 8.76 13.35
C ASP A 123 19.56 9.71 12.17
N SER A 124 20.06 10.94 12.23
CA SER A 124 19.84 11.93 11.16
C SER A 124 20.47 11.54 9.81
N ASN A 125 21.44 10.62 9.78
CA ASN A 125 22.05 10.15 8.54
C ASN A 125 21.11 9.25 7.73
N ASP A 126 20.12 8.65 8.40
CA ASP A 126 19.12 7.78 7.77
C ASP A 126 18.08 8.54 6.92
N ILE A 127 18.04 9.89 6.96
CA ILE A 127 17.10 10.69 6.15
C ILE A 127 17.28 10.42 4.64
N LYS A 128 18.52 10.23 4.19
CA LYS A 128 18.79 9.84 2.79
C LYS A 128 18.19 8.48 2.47
N SER A 129 18.34 7.53 3.40
CA SER A 129 17.75 6.21 3.30
C SER A 129 16.22 6.24 3.32
N CYS A 130 15.60 7.16 4.07
CA CYS A 130 14.15 7.37 4.04
C CYS A 130 13.67 7.81 2.64
N SER A 131 14.42 8.69 1.98
CA SER A 131 14.10 9.14 0.62
C SER A 131 14.14 7.99 -0.39
N ILE A 132 15.18 7.15 -0.32
CA ILE A 132 15.32 5.96 -1.16
C ILE A 132 14.19 4.96 -0.87
N LEU A 133 13.87 4.74 0.41
CA LEU A 133 12.82 3.82 0.82
C LEU A 133 11.45 4.27 0.29
N LEU A 134 11.15 5.56 0.33
CA LEU A 134 9.92 6.11 -0.24
C LEU A 134 9.83 5.87 -1.75
N GLU A 135 10.92 6.11 -2.48
CA GLU A 135 10.98 5.89 -3.92
C GLU A 135 10.78 4.42 -4.30
N LEU A 136 11.46 3.50 -3.61
CA LEU A 136 11.29 2.06 -3.82
C LEU A 136 9.86 1.61 -3.52
N THR A 137 9.28 2.11 -2.41
CA THR A 137 7.90 1.80 -2.03
C THR A 137 6.91 2.34 -3.07
N ARG A 138 7.13 3.56 -3.58
CA ARG A 138 6.31 4.18 -4.62
C ARG A 138 6.35 3.38 -5.92
N ASN A 139 7.54 2.98 -6.36
CA ASN A 139 7.71 2.17 -7.57
C ASN A 139 6.99 0.82 -7.45
N LEU A 140 7.07 0.19 -6.27
CA LEU A 140 6.33 -1.05 -5.99
C LEU A 140 4.81 -0.83 -6.09
N VAL A 141 4.27 0.18 -5.41
CA VAL A 141 2.82 0.47 -5.42
C VAL A 141 2.32 0.74 -6.83
N TYR A 142 2.99 1.61 -7.60
CA TYR A 142 2.55 1.92 -8.95
C TYR A 142 2.71 0.75 -9.92
N HIS A 143 3.78 -0.02 -9.80
CA HIS A 143 3.90 -1.26 -10.57
C HIS A 143 2.74 -2.22 -10.25
N ALA A 144 2.33 -2.34 -8.98
CA ALA A 144 1.16 -3.15 -8.63
C ALA A 144 -0.07 -2.67 -9.40
N TYR A 145 -0.38 -1.37 -9.32
CA TYR A 145 -1.55 -0.76 -9.96
C TYR A 145 -1.58 -0.91 -11.49
N GLU A 146 -0.42 -0.90 -12.13
CA GLU A 146 -0.32 -1.05 -13.59
C GLU A 146 -0.43 -2.51 -14.05
N ASN A 147 -0.05 -3.48 -13.22
CA ASN A 147 0.17 -4.87 -13.66
C ASN A 147 -0.79 -5.91 -13.06
N PHE A 148 -1.53 -5.56 -12.00
CA PHE A 148 -2.42 -6.47 -11.29
C PHE A 148 -3.74 -5.78 -11.02
#